data_AF-A0A2S6IL78-F1
#
_entry.id   AF-A0A2S6IL78-F1
#
_cell.length_a   1.000
_cell.length_b   1.000
_cell.length_c   1.000
_cell.angle_alpha   90.00
_cell.angle_beta   90.00
_cell.angle_gamma   90.00
#
_symmetry.space_group_name_H-M   'P 1'
#
loop_
_entity.id
_entity.type
_entity.pdbx_description
1 polymer ?
#
loop_
_entity_poly.entity_id
_entity_poly.type
_entity_poly.pdbx_seq_one_letter_code
_entity_poly.pdbx_strand_id
1 'polypeptide(L)'
;MQKSFKFLPLLLLILLISSCNDHTSTDRKETIEKPKNEVLVLGTIHGGHLTDSVYNTDYLERLIKEIQPDYILTEIPPSSFKEAMDGFKKNDSISESRVSRFPEYTDVVFPLSKEMDFEIIPTAGWSLSMARERSKKLRAISQDTSRTEDWAAYRNANRLSDSIYKATGKVNDPYFIHTNAYDSIQDIGLQTYNKLFNEELGLGGWENINIAHYWNIEKALEKHRYEGKRILITYGAGHKGWFLRELRKRDDIHLLELEPFLNAIEEE
;
A
#
# COMPACT_ATOMS: atom_id res chain seq x y z
N MET A 1 91.83 -62.14 1.21
CA MET A 1 91.27 -62.73 -0.04
C MET A 1 89.75 -62.76 0.07
N GLN A 2 89.10 -62.39 -1.04
CA GLN A 2 87.66 -62.17 -1.29
C GLN A 2 86.64 -63.09 -0.57
N LYS A 3 85.47 -62.54 -0.21
CA LYS A 3 84.24 -62.65 -1.02
C LYS A 3 83.08 -61.79 -0.46
N SER A 4 82.46 -61.07 -1.39
CA SER A 4 81.28 -60.21 -1.29
C SER A 4 79.99 -60.99 -0.99
N PHE A 5 78.95 -60.36 -0.42
CA PHE A 5 77.76 -59.89 -1.19
C PHE A 5 76.56 -59.39 -0.34
N LYS A 6 75.91 -58.38 -0.95
CA LYS A 6 74.47 -57.98 -0.96
C LYS A 6 73.88 -57.15 0.19
N PHE A 7 73.75 -55.87 -0.14
CA PHE A 7 72.79 -54.87 0.33
C PHE A 7 71.31 -55.33 0.23
N LEU A 8 70.50 -54.91 1.20
CA LEU A 8 69.08 -54.61 1.04
C LEU A 8 68.70 -53.50 2.05
N PRO A 9 68.10 -52.36 1.63
CA PRO A 9 67.59 -51.36 2.56
C PRO A 9 66.08 -51.56 2.77
N LEU A 10 65.60 -51.44 4.01
CA LEU A 10 64.20 -51.11 4.25
C LEU A 10 64.09 -49.99 5.29
N LEU A 11 63.45 -48.94 4.81
CA LEU A 11 63.27 -47.61 5.37
C LEU A 11 62.28 -47.65 6.55
N LEU A 12 62.63 -46.92 7.61
CA LEU A 12 61.74 -46.49 8.69
C LEU A 12 60.58 -45.64 8.14
N LEU A 13 59.36 -45.82 8.65
CA LEU A 13 58.44 -44.69 8.83
C LEU A 13 57.66 -44.83 10.13
N ILE A 14 57.92 -43.85 10.99
CA ILE A 14 57.28 -43.57 12.28
C ILE A 14 55.94 -42.89 12.00
N LEU A 15 54.84 -43.41 12.53
CA LEU A 15 53.55 -42.71 12.59
C LEU A 15 53.33 -42.23 14.03
N LEU A 16 53.59 -40.94 14.24
CA LEU A 16 53.22 -40.18 15.43
C LEU A 16 51.88 -39.47 15.19
N ILE A 17 50.88 -39.90 15.97
CA ILE A 17 49.79 -39.15 16.61
C ILE A 17 49.55 -37.69 16.15
N SER A 18 48.34 -37.46 15.63
CA SER A 18 47.59 -36.21 15.84
C SER A 18 46.12 -36.55 16.03
N SER A 19 45.68 -36.49 17.28
CA SER A 19 44.27 -36.50 17.68
C SER A 19 43.67 -35.14 17.33
N CYS A 20 42.89 -35.07 16.25
CA CYS A 20 42.02 -33.93 16.01
C CYS A 20 40.88 -33.99 17.02
N ASN A 21 40.90 -33.08 17.99
CA ASN A 21 39.72 -32.71 18.75
C ASN A 21 38.75 -32.06 17.77
N ASP A 22 37.72 -32.78 17.35
CA ASP A 22 36.57 -32.20 16.67
C ASP A 22 35.77 -31.37 17.68
N HIS A 23 36.26 -30.16 17.95
CA HIS A 23 35.38 -29.06 18.37
C HIS A 23 34.46 -28.74 17.20
N THR A 24 33.38 -29.51 17.09
CA THR A 24 32.19 -29.10 16.34
C THR A 24 31.54 -27.96 17.12
N SER A 25 32.10 -26.76 16.97
CA SER A 25 31.34 -25.53 17.09
C SER A 25 30.23 -25.63 16.04
N THR A 26 29.09 -26.16 16.47
CA THR A 26 27.82 -25.95 15.79
C THR A 26 27.54 -24.46 15.92
N ASP A 27 28.11 -23.68 14.99
CA ASP A 27 27.58 -22.38 14.61
C ASP A 27 26.16 -22.65 14.10
N ARG A 28 25.21 -22.77 15.04
CA ARG A 28 23.84 -22.37 14.75
C ARG A 28 23.97 -20.90 14.42
N LYS A 29 24.05 -20.59 13.13
CA LYS A 29 23.55 -19.32 12.62
C LYS A 29 22.11 -19.25 13.11
N GLU A 30 21.90 -18.66 14.29
CA GLU A 30 20.64 -18.02 14.60
C GLU A 30 20.39 -17.11 13.40
N THR A 31 19.44 -17.52 12.57
CA THR A 31 18.90 -16.67 11.55
C THR A 31 18.20 -15.59 12.36
N ILE A 32 18.88 -14.46 12.57
CA ILE A 32 18.28 -13.27 13.14
C ILE A 32 17.13 -12.93 12.19
N GLU A 33 15.91 -13.27 12.61
CA GLU A 33 14.72 -12.97 11.84
C GLU A 33 14.64 -11.45 11.72
N LYS A 34 14.68 -10.96 10.49
CA LYS A 34 14.64 -9.52 10.24
C LYS A 34 13.26 -9.01 10.68
N PRO A 35 13.18 -7.92 11.46
CA PRO A 35 11.89 -7.45 11.96
C PRO A 35 11.05 -6.95 10.79
N LYS A 36 9.89 -7.58 10.55
CA LYS A 36 8.98 -7.18 9.46
C LYS A 36 8.21 -5.92 9.86
N ASN A 37 7.88 -5.10 8.87
CA ASN A 37 7.03 -3.93 9.10
C ASN A 37 5.57 -4.37 9.27
N GLU A 38 4.83 -3.66 10.11
CA GLU A 38 3.38 -3.76 10.16
C GLU A 38 2.78 -2.82 9.10
N VAL A 39 1.86 -3.32 8.28
CA VAL A 39 1.23 -2.53 7.21
C VAL A 39 -0.28 -2.57 7.36
N LEU A 40 -0.91 -1.40 7.28
CA LEU A 40 -2.37 -1.24 7.27
C LEU A 40 -2.81 -0.51 6.00
N VAL A 41 -4.02 -0.80 5.51
CA VAL A 41 -4.64 -0.06 4.40
C VAL A 41 -5.96 0.53 4.87
N LEU A 42 -5.97 1.85 5.04
CA LEU A 42 -7.13 2.65 5.43
C LEU A 42 -7.83 3.21 4.18
N GLY A 43 -9.07 2.76 3.96
CA GLY A 43 -9.94 3.26 2.91
C GLY A 43 -10.65 4.54 3.33
N THR A 44 -10.45 5.63 2.61
CA THR A 44 -11.09 6.94 2.84
C THR A 44 -12.29 7.15 1.93
N ILE A 45 -13.20 8.05 2.33
CA ILE A 45 -14.38 8.47 1.54
C ILE A 45 -14.22 9.88 0.95
N HIS A 46 -12.99 10.39 0.93
CA HIS A 46 -12.64 11.73 0.40
C HIS A 46 -13.52 12.83 1.01
N GLY A 47 -14.08 13.71 0.17
CA GLY A 47 -15.01 14.76 0.59
C GLY A 47 -16.24 14.25 1.36
N GLY A 48 -16.54 12.95 1.34
CA GLY A 48 -17.57 12.35 2.18
C GLY A 48 -17.32 12.56 3.68
N HIS A 49 -16.05 12.64 4.12
CA HIS A 49 -15.68 12.88 5.53
C HIS A 49 -16.20 14.22 6.07
N LEU A 50 -16.46 15.20 5.20
CA LEU A 50 -17.00 16.51 5.60
C LEU A 50 -18.50 16.47 5.90
N THR A 51 -19.19 15.41 5.48
CA THR A 51 -20.67 15.32 5.53
C THR A 51 -21.19 14.08 6.23
N ASP A 52 -20.36 13.05 6.37
CA ASP A 52 -20.75 11.83 7.05
C ASP A 52 -20.87 12.08 8.56
N SER A 53 -21.90 11.54 9.20
CA SER A 53 -22.13 11.73 10.63
C SER A 53 -21.26 10.83 11.51
N VAL A 54 -20.71 9.75 10.95
CA VAL A 54 -19.92 8.76 11.69
C VAL A 54 -18.47 8.79 11.21
N TYR A 55 -18.23 8.50 9.94
CA TYR A 55 -16.88 8.41 9.38
C TYR A 55 -16.38 9.78 8.90
N ASN A 56 -16.32 10.73 9.83
CA ASN A 56 -15.89 12.12 9.58
C ASN A 56 -14.38 12.30 9.85
N THR A 57 -13.90 13.56 9.79
CA THR A 57 -12.49 13.90 10.05
C THR A 57 -12.06 13.60 11.48
N ASP A 58 -12.93 13.83 12.48
CA ASP A 58 -12.61 13.54 13.89
C ASP A 58 -12.46 12.04 14.13
N TYR A 59 -13.28 11.23 13.43
CA TYR A 59 -13.13 9.77 13.43
C TYR A 59 -11.77 9.35 12.87
N LEU A 60 -11.38 9.90 11.72
CA LEU A 60 -10.07 9.62 11.12
C LEU A 60 -8.93 10.06 12.04
N GLU A 61 -9.04 11.21 12.70
CA GLU A 61 -8.02 11.71 13.61
C GLU A 61 -7.78 10.74 14.77
N ARG A 62 -8.86 10.33 15.45
CA ARG A 62 -8.79 9.33 16.54
C ARG A 62 -8.22 8.01 16.04
N LEU A 63 -8.68 7.54 14.89
CA LEU A 63 -8.20 6.28 14.31
C LEU A 63 -6.70 6.31 14.00
N ILE A 64 -6.20 7.40 13.40
CA ILE A 64 -4.76 7.52 13.09
C ILE A 64 -3.95 7.63 14.39
N LYS A 65 -4.44 8.36 15.39
CA LYS A 65 -3.83 8.44 16.73
C LYS A 65 -3.73 7.06 17.39
N GLU A 66 -4.76 6.24 17.29
CA GLU A 66 -4.77 4.86 17.80
C GLU A 66 -3.83 3.94 17.01
N ILE A 67 -3.79 4.09 15.68
CA ILE A 67 -2.88 3.32 14.82
C ILE A 67 -1.41 3.62 15.16
N GLN A 68 -1.05 4.84 15.55
CA GLN A 68 0.35 5.25 15.82
C GLN A 68 1.33 4.84 14.69
N PRO A 69 1.11 5.29 13.44
CA PRO A 69 2.02 4.96 12.35
C PRO A 69 3.37 5.69 12.49
N ASP A 70 4.45 5.06 12.02
CA ASP A 70 5.74 5.73 11.78
C ASP A 70 5.76 6.39 10.37
N TYR A 71 5.03 5.81 9.43
CA TYR A 71 4.94 6.26 8.04
C TYR A 71 3.49 6.31 7.58
N ILE A 72 3.09 7.39 6.91
CA ILE A 72 1.79 7.48 6.25
C ILE A 72 2.00 7.65 4.74
N LEU A 73 1.65 6.61 3.98
CA LEU A 73 1.66 6.63 2.53
C LEU A 73 0.33 7.20 2.05
N THR A 74 0.36 8.28 1.28
CA THR A 74 -0.84 9.07 0.92
C THR A 74 -1.16 9.02 -0.56
N GLU A 75 -2.44 9.21 -0.92
CA GLU A 75 -2.94 9.51 -2.26
C GLU A 75 -2.60 10.95 -2.70
N ILE A 76 -1.42 11.43 -2.33
CA ILE A 76 -0.87 12.70 -2.79
C ILE A 76 0.15 12.42 -3.90
N PRO A 77 0.05 13.07 -5.07
CA PRO A 77 1.07 12.96 -6.10
C PRO A 77 2.41 13.50 -5.59
N PRO A 78 3.55 12.82 -5.78
CA PRO A 78 4.86 13.33 -5.38
C PRO A 78 5.16 14.74 -5.90
N SER A 79 4.68 15.07 -7.10
CA SER A 79 4.82 16.40 -7.71
C SER A 79 4.07 17.51 -6.99
N SER A 80 2.99 17.18 -6.28
CA SER A 80 2.14 18.14 -5.54
C SER A 80 2.57 18.28 -4.07
N PHE A 81 3.30 17.30 -3.54
CA PHE A 81 3.59 17.24 -2.10
C PHE A 81 4.42 18.41 -1.60
N LYS A 82 5.46 18.82 -2.35
CA LYS A 82 6.32 19.93 -1.91
C LYS A 82 5.54 21.22 -1.73
N GLU A 83 4.71 21.59 -2.71
CA GLU A 83 3.89 22.79 -2.64
C GLU A 83 2.88 22.72 -1.49
N ALA A 84 2.21 21.58 -1.31
CA ALA A 84 1.27 21.37 -0.21
C ALA A 84 1.96 21.51 1.17
N MET A 85 3.12 20.88 1.34
CA MET A 85 3.89 20.92 2.58
C MET A 85 4.49 22.29 2.87
N ASP A 86 5.03 22.98 1.86
CA ASP A 86 5.53 24.35 2.03
C ASP A 86 4.40 25.30 2.43
N GLY A 87 3.22 25.17 1.80
CA GLY A 87 2.02 25.95 2.12
C GLY A 87 1.55 25.70 3.55
N PHE A 88 1.44 24.43 3.95
CA PHE A 88 1.04 24.04 5.30
C PHE A 88 2.01 24.58 6.36
N LYS A 89 3.31 24.40 6.17
CA LYS A 89 4.34 24.93 7.11
C LYS A 89 4.30 26.45 7.25
N LYS A 90 3.91 27.16 6.20
CA LYS A 90 3.89 28.63 6.18
C LYS A 90 2.61 29.21 6.77
N ASN A 91 1.47 28.60 6.47
CA ASN A 91 0.15 29.22 6.65
C ASN A 91 -0.87 28.33 7.38
N ASP A 92 -0.47 27.14 7.84
CA ASP A 92 -1.39 26.13 8.41
C ASP A 92 -2.56 25.78 7.49
N SER A 93 -2.35 25.90 6.18
CA SER A 93 -3.37 25.66 5.16
C SER A 93 -2.74 25.13 3.88
N ILE A 94 -3.52 24.37 3.11
CA ILE A 94 -3.07 23.76 1.85
C ILE A 94 -3.83 24.41 0.69
N SER A 95 -3.12 25.18 -0.13
CA SER A 95 -3.68 25.78 -1.36
C SER A 95 -3.39 24.96 -2.62
N GLU A 96 -2.57 23.92 -2.54
CA GLU A 96 -2.29 23.05 -3.68
C GLU A 96 -3.60 22.40 -4.15
N SER A 97 -3.91 22.57 -5.44
CA SER A 97 -5.27 22.36 -5.98
C SER A 97 -5.78 20.91 -5.92
N ARG A 98 -4.87 19.93 -5.88
CA ARG A 98 -5.24 18.52 -5.82
C ARG A 98 -5.41 18.06 -4.38
N VAL A 99 -4.45 18.41 -3.52
CA VAL A 99 -4.42 18.02 -2.10
C VAL A 99 -5.54 18.71 -1.32
N SER A 100 -5.84 19.98 -1.63
CA SER A 100 -6.91 20.75 -0.99
C SER A 100 -8.34 20.17 -1.12
N ARG A 101 -8.51 19.11 -1.92
CA ARG A 101 -9.79 18.42 -2.15
C ARG A 101 -9.99 17.19 -1.26
N PHE A 102 -9.01 16.86 -0.44
CA PHE A 102 -8.98 15.66 0.38
C PHE A 102 -8.94 16.03 1.86
N PRO A 103 -10.11 16.08 2.54
CA PRO A 103 -10.18 16.41 3.96
C PRO A 103 -9.35 15.46 4.83
N GLU A 104 -9.20 14.19 4.43
CA GLU A 104 -8.32 13.23 5.12
C GLU A 104 -6.86 13.70 5.18
N TYR A 105 -6.43 14.58 4.27
CA TYR A 105 -5.09 15.16 4.27
C TYR A 105 -5.08 16.57 4.84
N THR A 106 -5.96 17.45 4.37
CA THR A 106 -5.95 18.86 4.79
C THR A 106 -6.30 19.04 6.26
N ASP A 107 -7.24 18.24 6.74
CA ASP A 107 -7.87 18.46 8.04
C ASP A 107 -7.39 17.43 9.07
N VAL A 108 -6.73 16.35 8.63
CA VAL A 108 -6.28 15.26 9.51
C VAL A 108 -4.78 15.00 9.40
N VAL A 109 -4.28 14.42 8.30
CA VAL A 109 -2.87 13.95 8.24
C VAL A 109 -1.85 15.09 8.38
N PHE A 110 -2.04 16.24 7.71
CA PHE A 110 -1.10 17.36 7.86
C PHE A 110 -1.15 17.98 9.27
N PRO A 111 -2.33 18.30 9.86
CA PRO A 111 -2.43 18.69 11.26
C PRO A 111 -1.76 17.72 12.23
N LEU A 112 -2.05 16.41 12.11
CA LEU A 112 -1.47 15.38 12.96
C LEU A 112 0.06 15.29 12.85
N SER A 113 0.65 15.67 11.71
CA SER A 113 2.10 15.68 11.56
C SER A 113 2.82 16.73 12.43
N LYS A 114 2.08 17.59 13.14
CA LYS A 114 2.61 18.49 14.18
C LYS A 114 2.57 17.88 15.57
N GLU A 115 1.70 16.91 15.79
CA GLU A 115 1.44 16.28 17.09
C GLU A 115 2.13 14.93 17.22
N MET A 116 2.30 14.22 16.10
CA MET A 116 2.81 12.85 16.03
C MET A 116 4.09 12.79 15.18
N ASP A 117 4.99 11.88 15.54
CA ASP A 117 6.28 11.68 14.86
C ASP A 117 6.16 10.64 13.73
N PHE A 118 5.48 11.01 12.64
CA PHE A 118 5.43 10.20 11.42
C PHE A 118 5.92 10.96 10.19
N GLU A 119 6.44 10.24 9.20
CA GLU A 119 6.78 10.78 7.89
C GLU A 119 5.61 10.59 6.90
N ILE A 120 5.18 11.67 6.25
CA ILE A 120 4.23 11.62 5.15
C ILE A 120 4.96 11.29 3.85
N ILE A 121 4.60 10.17 3.22
CA ILE A 121 5.19 9.72 1.95
C ILE A 121 4.12 9.83 0.85
N PRO A 122 4.26 10.75 -0.12
CA PRO A 122 3.32 10.86 -1.23
C PRO A 122 3.52 9.70 -2.21
N THR A 123 2.45 8.95 -2.50
CA THR A 123 2.55 7.74 -3.34
C THR A 123 1.61 7.74 -4.54
N ALA A 124 0.81 8.77 -4.76
CA ALA A 124 -0.14 8.72 -5.87
C ALA A 124 0.57 8.73 -7.23
N GLY A 125 0.32 7.72 -8.07
CA GLY A 125 0.78 7.65 -9.47
C GLY A 125 0.04 8.59 -10.43
N TRP A 126 -0.79 9.47 -9.89
CA TRP A 126 -1.64 10.39 -10.66
C TRP A 126 -0.87 11.60 -11.18
N SER A 127 -1.26 12.11 -12.36
CA SER A 127 -0.81 13.41 -12.86
C SER A 127 -1.95 14.17 -13.54
N LEU A 128 -1.80 15.50 -13.65
CA LEU A 128 -2.81 16.35 -14.30
C LEU A 128 -2.96 16.04 -15.79
N SER A 129 -1.87 15.72 -16.50
CA SER A 129 -1.91 15.33 -17.90
C SER A 129 -2.70 14.02 -18.09
N MET A 130 -2.43 13.03 -17.25
CA MET A 130 -3.16 11.76 -17.22
C MET A 130 -4.66 11.98 -16.97
N ALA A 131 -5.03 12.81 -15.99
CA ALA A 131 -6.42 13.12 -15.69
C ALA A 131 -7.14 13.80 -16.87
N ARG A 132 -6.48 14.75 -17.53
CA ARG A 132 -7.02 15.45 -18.71
C ARG A 132 -7.20 14.50 -19.89
N GLU A 133 -6.21 13.65 -20.15
CA GLU A 133 -6.27 12.66 -21.23
C GLU A 133 -7.39 11.64 -21.00
N ARG A 134 -7.43 11.03 -19.81
CA ARG A 134 -8.50 10.12 -19.39
C ARG A 134 -9.87 10.75 -19.57
N SER A 135 -10.05 11.98 -19.11
CA SER A 135 -11.33 12.70 -19.21
C SER A 135 -11.72 12.99 -20.66
N LYS A 136 -10.75 13.32 -21.52
CA LYS A 136 -11.00 13.53 -22.96
C LYS A 136 -11.45 12.25 -23.63
N LYS A 137 -10.76 11.13 -23.37
CA LYS A 137 -11.08 9.82 -23.95
C LYS A 137 -12.44 9.30 -23.48
N LEU A 138 -12.73 9.37 -22.18
CA LEU A 138 -14.06 8.98 -21.66
C LEU A 138 -15.20 9.81 -22.26
N ARG A 139 -15.00 11.11 -22.49
CA ARG A 139 -15.99 11.95 -23.20
C ARG A 139 -16.18 11.54 -24.66
N ALA A 140 -15.10 11.15 -25.33
CA ALA A 140 -15.20 10.66 -26.71
C ALA A 140 -15.97 9.33 -26.76
N ILE A 141 -15.64 8.39 -25.88
CA ILE A 141 -16.33 7.10 -25.74
C ILE A 141 -17.81 7.31 -25.47
N SER A 142 -18.17 8.22 -24.55
CA SER A 142 -19.58 8.45 -24.20
C SER A 142 -20.42 9.10 -25.30
N GLN A 143 -19.78 9.64 -26.35
CA GLN A 143 -20.42 10.27 -27.50
C GLN A 143 -20.37 9.40 -28.76
N ASP A 144 -19.60 8.30 -28.73
CA ASP A 144 -19.44 7.40 -29.87
C ASP A 144 -20.62 6.43 -29.96
N THR A 145 -21.43 6.58 -31.00
CA THR A 145 -22.60 5.73 -31.24
C THR A 145 -22.26 4.24 -31.40
N SER A 146 -21.04 3.91 -31.85
CA SER A 146 -20.56 2.52 -31.96
C SER A 146 -20.23 1.90 -30.59
N ARG A 147 -20.07 2.73 -29.55
CA ARG A 147 -19.76 2.32 -28.18
C ARG A 147 -20.95 2.43 -27.23
N THR A 148 -22.17 2.57 -27.77
CA THR A 148 -23.40 2.75 -26.97
C THR A 148 -23.60 1.60 -25.97
N GLU A 149 -23.36 0.36 -26.39
CA GLU A 149 -23.51 -0.83 -25.53
C GLU A 149 -22.48 -0.85 -24.39
N ASP A 150 -21.21 -0.58 -24.70
CA ASP A 150 -20.14 -0.48 -23.70
C ASP A 150 -20.44 0.61 -22.67
N TRP A 151 -20.85 1.79 -23.13
CA TRP A 151 -21.20 2.89 -22.24
C TRP A 151 -22.41 2.56 -21.36
N ALA A 152 -23.41 1.90 -21.92
CA ALA A 152 -24.57 1.42 -21.16
C ALA A 152 -24.17 0.37 -20.12
N ALA A 153 -23.32 -0.58 -20.48
CA ALA A 153 -22.80 -1.61 -19.57
C ALA A 153 -22.03 -0.99 -18.40
N TYR A 154 -21.11 -0.05 -18.68
CA TYR A 154 -20.41 0.72 -17.65
C TYR A 154 -21.39 1.44 -16.72
N ARG A 155 -22.36 2.19 -17.26
CA ARG A 155 -23.33 2.93 -16.45
C ARG A 155 -24.20 1.99 -15.60
N ASN A 156 -24.61 0.85 -16.14
CA ASN A 156 -25.42 -0.14 -15.42
C ASN A 156 -24.64 -0.81 -14.30
N ALA A 157 -23.36 -1.15 -14.52
CA ALA A 157 -22.50 -1.71 -13.48
C ALA A 157 -22.30 -0.75 -12.31
N ASN A 158 -22.09 0.55 -12.57
CA ASN A 158 -21.99 1.55 -11.49
C ASN A 158 -23.31 1.67 -10.72
N ARG A 159 -24.45 1.78 -11.41
CA ARG A 159 -25.76 1.83 -10.74
C ARG A 159 -26.02 0.58 -9.89
N LEU A 160 -25.59 -0.58 -10.35
CA LEU A 160 -25.72 -1.84 -9.60
C LEU A 160 -24.85 -1.80 -8.33
N SER A 161 -23.58 -1.40 -8.45
CA SER A 161 -22.69 -1.19 -7.30
C SER A 161 -23.31 -0.23 -6.29
N ASP A 162 -23.75 0.96 -6.74
CA ASP A 162 -24.39 1.97 -5.88
C ASP A 162 -25.66 1.44 -5.22
N SER A 163 -26.48 0.69 -5.95
CA SER A 163 -27.70 0.09 -5.42
C SER A 163 -27.42 -0.95 -4.35
N ILE A 164 -26.39 -1.79 -4.54
CA ILE A 164 -26.01 -2.81 -3.57
C ILE A 164 -25.44 -2.14 -2.32
N TYR A 165 -24.57 -1.14 -2.48
CA TYR A 165 -24.09 -0.31 -1.37
C TYR A 165 -25.25 0.28 -0.58
N LYS A 166 -26.18 0.95 -1.25
CA LYS A 166 -27.35 1.53 -0.57
C LYS A 166 -28.17 0.47 0.17
N ALA A 167 -28.31 -0.72 -0.40
CA ALA A 167 -29.04 -1.83 0.22
C ALA A 167 -28.36 -2.39 1.47
N THR A 168 -27.04 -2.18 1.66
CA THR A 168 -26.37 -2.61 2.89
C THR A 168 -26.74 -1.74 4.09
N GLY A 169 -27.16 -0.49 3.87
CA GLY A 169 -27.37 0.50 4.92
C GLY A 169 -26.08 0.95 5.62
N LYS A 170 -24.91 0.59 5.07
CA LYS A 170 -23.59 0.71 5.70
C LYS A 170 -22.54 1.39 4.81
N VAL A 171 -22.96 2.15 3.79
CA VAL A 171 -22.07 2.66 2.73
C VAL A 171 -20.79 3.32 3.27
N ASN A 172 -20.94 4.12 4.32
CA ASN A 172 -19.85 4.86 4.95
C ASN A 172 -19.45 4.31 6.32
N ASP A 173 -19.99 3.15 6.72
CA ASP A 173 -19.63 2.50 7.98
C ASP A 173 -18.14 2.07 7.92
N PRO A 174 -17.28 2.58 8.82
CA PRO A 174 -15.86 2.24 8.84
C PRO A 174 -15.60 0.73 8.90
N TYR A 175 -16.43 -0.02 9.63
CA TYR A 175 -16.30 -1.48 9.72
C TYR A 175 -16.60 -2.13 8.37
N PHE A 176 -17.62 -1.63 7.67
CA PHE A 176 -18.01 -2.19 6.38
C PHE A 176 -17.02 -1.86 5.26
N ILE A 177 -16.57 -0.60 5.19
CA ILE A 177 -15.60 -0.12 4.19
C ILE A 177 -14.38 -1.02 4.14
N HIS A 178 -13.89 -1.48 5.29
CA HIS A 178 -12.67 -2.28 5.37
C HIS A 178 -12.85 -3.77 5.07
N THR A 179 -14.06 -4.23 4.72
CA THR A 179 -14.32 -5.64 4.38
C THR A 179 -14.01 -6.01 2.93
N ASN A 180 -13.86 -7.32 2.67
CA ASN A 180 -13.85 -7.88 1.31
C ASN A 180 -15.21 -7.72 0.60
N ALA A 181 -16.31 -7.63 1.35
CA ALA A 181 -17.64 -7.46 0.79
C ALA A 181 -17.79 -6.07 0.14
N TYR A 182 -17.29 -5.02 0.79
CA TYR A 182 -17.18 -3.68 0.20
C TYR A 182 -16.36 -3.73 -1.10
N ASP A 183 -15.16 -4.31 -1.05
CA ASP A 183 -14.28 -4.41 -2.23
C ASP A 183 -14.97 -5.16 -3.39
N SER A 184 -15.71 -6.23 -3.08
CA SER A 184 -16.43 -7.03 -4.09
C SER A 184 -17.57 -6.26 -4.76
N ILE A 185 -18.27 -5.40 -4.00
CA ILE A 185 -19.32 -4.54 -4.57
C ILE A 185 -18.68 -3.50 -5.48
N GLN A 186 -17.61 -2.85 -5.02
CA GLN A 186 -16.86 -1.87 -5.82
C GLN A 186 -16.38 -2.48 -7.15
N ASP A 187 -15.87 -3.72 -7.11
CA ASP A 187 -15.33 -4.42 -8.26
C ASP A 187 -16.37 -4.61 -9.39
N ILE A 188 -17.67 -4.60 -9.10
CA ILE A 188 -18.72 -4.64 -10.14
C ILE A 188 -18.55 -3.48 -11.13
N GLY A 189 -18.47 -2.26 -10.63
CA GLY A 189 -18.27 -1.05 -11.44
C GLY A 189 -16.85 -0.97 -12.00
N LEU A 190 -15.86 -1.20 -11.14
CA LEU A 190 -14.44 -1.02 -11.49
C LEU A 190 -13.94 -2.04 -12.51
N GLN A 191 -14.26 -3.32 -12.36
CA GLN A 191 -13.81 -4.35 -13.32
C GLN A 191 -14.52 -4.22 -14.65
N THR A 192 -15.79 -3.78 -14.67
CA THR A 192 -16.49 -3.43 -15.91
C THR A 192 -15.79 -2.27 -16.62
N TYR A 193 -15.50 -1.18 -15.91
CA TYR A 193 -14.72 -0.06 -16.44
C TYR A 193 -13.34 -0.48 -16.94
N ASN A 194 -12.64 -1.32 -16.15
CA ASN A 194 -11.31 -1.81 -16.48
C ASN A 194 -11.32 -2.61 -17.77
N LYS A 195 -12.21 -3.60 -17.88
CA LYS A 195 -12.34 -4.45 -19.07
C LYS A 195 -12.69 -3.65 -20.32
N LEU A 196 -13.59 -2.67 -20.21
CA LEU A 196 -14.08 -1.93 -21.37
C LEU A 196 -13.13 -0.83 -21.84
N PHE A 197 -12.41 -0.18 -20.92
CA PHE A 197 -11.75 1.09 -21.22
C PHE A 197 -10.27 1.16 -20.82
N ASN A 198 -9.72 0.26 -20.00
CA ASN A 198 -8.38 0.46 -19.42
C ASN A 198 -7.27 0.63 -20.48
N GLU A 199 -7.27 -0.22 -21.51
CA GLU A 199 -6.28 -0.17 -22.59
C GLU A 199 -6.36 1.18 -23.34
N GLU A 200 -7.57 1.56 -23.77
CA GLU A 200 -7.80 2.81 -24.49
C GLU A 200 -7.43 4.04 -23.64
N LEU A 201 -7.72 4.00 -22.34
CA LEU A 201 -7.44 5.11 -21.41
C LEU A 201 -5.96 5.25 -21.04
N GLY A 202 -5.10 4.30 -21.44
CA GLY A 202 -3.66 4.35 -21.15
C GLY A 202 -3.40 4.49 -19.65
N LEU A 203 -2.47 5.37 -19.27
CA LEU A 203 -2.09 5.53 -17.85
C LEU A 203 -3.26 5.90 -16.91
N GLY A 204 -4.35 6.48 -17.44
CA GLY A 204 -5.55 6.82 -16.66
C GLY A 204 -6.60 5.70 -16.58
N GLY A 205 -6.32 4.53 -17.15
CA GLY A 205 -7.11 3.32 -16.97
C GLY A 205 -7.04 2.80 -15.52
N TRP A 206 -8.03 1.99 -15.12
CA TRP A 206 -8.16 1.53 -13.72
C TRP A 206 -7.00 0.65 -13.26
N GLU A 207 -6.63 -0.37 -14.03
CA GLU A 207 -5.48 -1.20 -13.70
C GLU A 207 -4.19 -0.38 -13.75
N ASN A 208 -4.03 0.43 -14.79
CA ASN A 208 -2.79 1.17 -15.04
C ASN A 208 -2.50 2.20 -13.94
N ILE A 209 -3.52 2.89 -13.42
CA ILE A 209 -3.33 3.85 -12.33
C ILE A 209 -3.04 3.15 -11.01
N ASN A 210 -3.66 2.00 -10.73
CA ASN A 210 -3.35 1.21 -9.52
C ASN A 210 -1.93 0.65 -9.54
N ILE A 211 -1.45 0.18 -10.70
CA ILE A 211 -0.04 -0.19 -10.88
C ILE A 211 0.87 1.01 -10.56
N ALA A 212 0.54 2.21 -11.05
CA ALA A 212 1.35 3.41 -10.81
C ALA A 212 1.34 3.85 -9.34
N HIS A 213 0.19 3.76 -8.65
CA HIS A 213 0.08 3.97 -7.20
C HIS A 213 0.96 2.97 -6.45
N TYR A 214 0.77 1.69 -6.73
CA TYR A 214 1.45 0.63 -6.02
C TYR A 214 2.95 0.61 -6.27
N TRP A 215 3.41 0.99 -7.46
CA TRP A 215 4.84 1.15 -7.73
C TRP A 215 5.52 2.14 -6.77
N ASN A 216 4.84 3.23 -6.40
CA ASN A 216 5.37 4.17 -5.40
C ASN A 216 5.25 3.63 -3.97
N ILE A 217 4.16 2.90 -3.66
CA ILE A 217 4.01 2.20 -2.37
C ILE A 217 5.13 1.17 -2.20
N GLU A 218 5.36 0.32 -3.20
CA GLU A 218 6.41 -0.69 -3.22
C GLU A 218 7.80 -0.08 -3.04
N LYS A 219 8.10 1.04 -3.72
CA LYS A 219 9.34 1.78 -3.50
C LYS A 219 9.51 2.26 -2.07
N ALA A 220 8.45 2.77 -1.45
CA ALA A 220 8.48 3.18 -0.05
C ALA A 220 8.69 1.98 0.89
N LEU A 221 7.98 0.87 0.67
CA LEU A 221 8.14 -0.35 1.44
C LEU A 221 9.54 -0.96 1.29
N GLU A 222 10.14 -0.91 0.09
CA GLU A 222 11.51 -1.39 -0.13
C GLU A 222 12.56 -0.46 0.51
N LYS A 223 12.34 0.86 0.46
CA LYS A 223 13.21 1.83 1.14
C LYS A 223 13.25 1.58 2.65
N HIS A 224 12.10 1.23 3.23
CA HIS A 224 11.92 1.02 4.67
C HIS A 224 11.90 -0.46 5.05
N ARG A 225 12.50 -1.33 4.24
CA ARG A 225 12.38 -2.77 4.40
C ARG A 225 13.03 -3.27 5.69
N TYR A 226 12.29 -4.09 6.44
CA TYR A 226 12.75 -4.72 7.67
C TYR A 226 13.17 -3.75 8.80
N GLU A 227 12.44 -2.64 8.97
CA GLU A 227 12.70 -1.66 10.03
C GLU A 227 11.88 -1.94 11.30
N GLY A 228 10.94 -2.90 11.26
CA GLY A 228 10.01 -3.15 12.37
C GLY A 228 9.05 -1.98 12.61
N LYS A 229 8.73 -1.23 11.55
CA LYS A 229 7.95 0.02 11.59
C LYS A 229 6.48 -0.23 11.23
N ARG A 230 5.60 0.65 11.72
CA ARG A 230 4.18 0.64 11.36
C ARG A 230 3.90 1.62 10.23
N ILE A 231 3.36 1.10 9.14
CA ILE A 231 3.13 1.82 7.89
C ILE A 231 1.63 1.84 7.61
N LEU A 232 1.05 3.04 7.56
CA LEU A 232 -0.35 3.25 7.21
C LEU A 232 -0.46 3.72 5.76
N ILE A 233 -1.16 2.97 4.92
CA ILE A 233 -1.49 3.37 3.54
C ILE A 233 -2.90 3.98 3.54
N THR A 234 -3.03 5.24 3.11
CA THR A 234 -4.28 6.01 3.12
C THR A 234 -4.69 6.38 1.70
N TYR A 235 -5.80 5.83 1.22
CA TYR A 235 -6.30 6.03 -0.14
C TYR A 235 -7.81 5.95 -0.17
N GLY A 236 -8.42 6.49 -1.22
CA GLY A 236 -9.84 6.27 -1.48
C GLY A 236 -10.20 4.80 -1.44
N ALA A 237 -11.28 4.45 -0.72
CA ALA A 237 -11.66 3.07 -0.42
C ALA A 237 -11.76 2.16 -1.66
N GLY A 238 -12.05 2.74 -2.84
CA GLY A 238 -12.08 1.99 -4.10
C GLY A 238 -10.75 1.35 -4.51
N HIS A 239 -9.60 1.81 -3.99
CA HIS A 239 -8.28 1.25 -4.27
C HIS A 239 -7.85 0.14 -3.31
N LYS A 240 -8.48 0.06 -2.13
CA LYS A 240 -8.06 -0.82 -1.02
C LYS A 240 -7.94 -2.27 -1.45
N GLY A 241 -8.99 -2.85 -2.04
CA GLY A 241 -9.00 -4.23 -2.48
C GLY A 241 -7.87 -4.56 -3.47
N TRP A 242 -7.50 -3.60 -4.33
CA TRP A 242 -6.37 -3.77 -5.25
C TRP A 242 -5.04 -3.82 -4.50
N PHE A 243 -4.78 -2.87 -3.59
CA PHE A 243 -3.53 -2.86 -2.82
C PHE A 243 -3.39 -4.08 -1.91
N LEU A 244 -4.46 -4.50 -1.24
CA LEU A 244 -4.43 -5.70 -0.39
C LEU A 244 -4.03 -6.96 -1.17
N ARG A 245 -4.44 -7.09 -2.43
CA ARG A 245 -4.02 -8.23 -3.29
C ARG A 245 -2.52 -8.22 -3.58
N GLU A 246 -1.93 -7.06 -3.83
CA GLU A 246 -0.48 -6.97 -4.08
C GLU A 246 0.34 -7.08 -2.79
N LEU A 247 -0.09 -6.44 -1.70
CA LEU A 247 0.58 -6.52 -0.40
C LEU A 247 0.64 -7.95 0.14
N ARG A 248 -0.41 -8.75 -0.06
CA ARG A 248 -0.44 -10.18 0.32
C ARG A 248 0.60 -11.04 -0.40
N LYS A 249 1.19 -10.57 -1.50
CA LYS A 249 2.27 -11.28 -2.19
C LYS A 249 3.63 -11.07 -1.54
N ARG A 250 3.75 -10.09 -0.64
CA ARG A 250 4.99 -9.76 0.06
C ARG A 250 5.23 -10.69 1.25
N ASP A 251 6.47 -11.09 1.45
CA ASP A 251 6.90 -11.96 2.55
C ASP A 251 7.58 -11.20 3.70
N ASP A 252 7.79 -9.90 3.53
CA ASP A 252 8.59 -9.03 4.39
C ASP A 252 7.79 -8.06 5.27
N ILE A 253 6.46 -8.21 5.28
CA ILE A 253 5.53 -7.41 6.08
C ILE A 253 4.55 -8.29 6.87
N HIS A 254 4.00 -7.72 7.94
CA HIS A 254 2.78 -8.18 8.60
C HIS A 254 1.64 -7.28 8.16
N LEU A 255 0.76 -7.78 7.29
CA LEU A 255 -0.44 -7.06 6.90
C LEU A 255 -1.47 -7.19 8.03
N LEU A 256 -1.82 -6.08 8.67
CA LEU A 256 -2.79 -6.03 9.76
C LEU A 256 -4.19 -5.67 9.25
N GLU A 257 -5.20 -6.17 9.94
CA GLU A 257 -6.60 -5.79 9.75
C GLU A 257 -6.91 -4.50 10.52
N LEU A 258 -7.85 -3.69 10.02
CA LEU A 258 -8.25 -2.42 10.65
C LEU A 258 -9.19 -2.60 11.85
N GLU A 259 -9.95 -3.70 11.90
CA GLU A 259 -11.00 -3.94 12.90
C GLU A 259 -10.54 -3.76 14.36
N PRO A 260 -9.37 -4.24 14.80
CA PRO A 260 -8.91 -4.02 16.18
C PRO A 260 -8.76 -2.54 16.55
N PHE A 261 -8.29 -1.71 15.62
CA PHE A 261 -8.11 -0.27 15.83
C PHE A 261 -9.44 0.48 15.80
N LEU A 262 -10.40 0.02 14.98
CA LEU A 262 -11.76 0.56 14.99
C LEU A 262 -12.44 0.31 16.34
N ASN A 263 -12.31 -0.91 16.89
CA ASN A 263 -12.88 -1.23 18.19
C ASN A 263 -12.32 -0.35 19.31
N ALA A 264 -11.01 -0.09 19.31
CA ALA A 264 -10.36 0.70 20.35
C ALA A 264 -10.89 2.14 20.46
N ILE A 265 -11.24 2.78 19.35
CA ILE A 265 -11.75 4.17 19.34
C ILE A 265 -13.26 4.30 19.58
N GLU A 266 -13.99 3.18 19.64
CA GLU A 266 -15.42 3.13 20.01
C GLU A 266 -15.62 2.86 21.51
N GLU A 267 -14.57 2.40 22.20
CA GLU A 267 -14.59 2.14 23.65
C GLU A 267 -14.21 3.39 24.49
N GLU A 268 -13.85 4.50 23.84
CA GLU A 268 -13.55 5.83 24.43
C GLU A 268 -14.77 6.75 24.53
#